data_AF-A0A0G0R3J8-F1
#
_entry.id   AF-A0A0G0R3J8-F1
#
_cell.length_a   1.000
_cell.length_b   1.000
_cell.length_c   1.000
_cell.angle_alpha   90.00
_cell.angle_beta   90.00
_cell.angle_gamma   90.00
#
_symmetry.space_group_name_H-M   'P 1'
#
loop_
_entity.id
_entity.type
_entity.pdbx_description
1 polymer ?
#
loop_
_entity_poly.entity_id
_entity_poly.type
_entity_poly.pdbx_seq_one_letter_code
_entity_poly.pdbx_strand_id
1 'polypeptide(L)'
;MKKTKNWKKGFTLVELLIVIAIIGILAAVVLISLGSQRERARKTAFKQGMASLSAPLSICRDQGGDITAYAENQSVCSDPAYVPNADWPPFKDCGTAPAPTPIVVLGNSDSWTVSASCAGSAGQCDAVCNSAGCKFSGMCD
;
A
#
# COMPACT_ATOMS: atom_id res chain seq x y z
N MET A 1 -24.41 47.69 46.43
CA MET A 1 -24.19 46.69 45.35
C MET A 1 -23.28 47.29 44.28
N LYS A 2 -22.05 46.75 44.11
CA LYS A 2 -21.14 47.16 43.01
C LYS A 2 -21.45 46.32 41.77
N LYS A 3 -21.95 46.95 40.69
CA LYS A 3 -22.16 46.27 39.41
C LYS A 3 -20.82 46.15 38.68
N THR A 4 -20.32 44.93 38.51
CA THR A 4 -19.13 44.65 37.71
C THR A 4 -19.48 44.76 36.23
N LYS A 5 -18.83 45.69 35.53
CA LYS A 5 -19.06 45.97 34.11
C LYS A 5 -18.29 44.95 33.27
N ASN A 6 -18.96 43.91 32.79
CA ASN A 6 -18.34 42.91 31.89
C ASN A 6 -18.05 43.54 30.53
N TRP A 7 -16.77 43.78 30.22
CA TRP A 7 -16.34 44.15 28.87
C TRP A 7 -16.35 42.90 27.99
N LYS A 8 -17.27 42.86 27.03
CA LYS A 8 -17.24 41.85 25.97
C LYS A 8 -16.05 42.18 25.05
N LYS A 9 -14.99 41.37 25.12
CA LYS A 9 -13.87 41.44 24.17
C LYS A 9 -14.37 40.95 22.81
N GLY A 10 -14.37 41.84 21.81
CA GLY A 10 -14.66 41.50 20.42
C GLY A 10 -13.37 41.10 19.70
N PHE A 11 -13.47 40.14 18.79
CA PHE A 11 -12.38 39.76 17.90
C PHE A 11 -12.18 40.87 16.86
N THR A 12 -10.94 41.30 16.64
CA THR A 12 -10.66 42.30 15.60
C THR A 12 -10.65 41.63 14.22
N LEU A 13 -11.08 42.36 13.18
CA LEU A 13 -11.00 41.88 11.80
C LEU A 13 -9.56 41.54 11.39
N VAL A 14 -8.59 42.27 11.93
CA VAL A 14 -7.16 42.04 11.67
C VAL A 14 -6.70 40.72 12.29
N GLU A 15 -7.11 40.41 13.53
CA GLU A 15 -6.81 39.11 14.15
C GLU A 15 -7.38 37.94 13.34
N LEU A 16 -8.57 38.09 12.76
CA LEU A 16 -9.14 37.03 11.92
C LEU A 16 -8.37 36.88 10.60
N LEU A 17 -7.96 38.01 10.01
CA LEU A 17 -7.28 38.04 8.72
C LEU A 17 -5.88 37.43 8.79
N ILE A 18 -5.12 37.66 9.88
CA ILE A 18 -3.80 37.04 10.03
C ILE A 18 -3.91 35.51 10.21
N VAL A 19 -4.97 35.04 10.86
CA VAL A 19 -5.14 33.60 11.14
C VAL A 19 -5.38 32.83 9.86
N ILE A 20 -6.28 33.32 8.99
CA ILE A 20 -6.52 32.68 7.69
C ILE A 20 -5.27 32.73 6.79
N ALA A 21 -4.47 33.79 6.91
CA ALA A 21 -3.22 33.91 6.16
C ALA A 21 -2.21 32.83 6.61
N ILE A 22 -2.04 32.63 7.92
CA ILE A 22 -1.13 31.60 8.46
C ILE A 22 -1.63 30.19 8.12
N ILE A 23 -2.94 29.92 8.28
CA ILE A 23 -3.53 28.61 7.91
C ILE A 23 -3.31 28.32 6.42
N GLY A 24 -3.45 29.32 5.55
CA GLY A 24 -3.20 29.18 4.11
C GLY A 24 -1.76 28.76 3.79
N ILE A 25 -0.77 29.38 4.44
CA ILE A 25 0.65 29.03 4.25
C ILE A 25 0.93 27.60 4.73
N LEU A 26 0.44 27.24 5.92
CA LEU A 26 0.63 25.89 6.47
C LEU A 26 -0.05 24.83 5.60
N ALA A 27 -1.26 25.09 5.09
CA ALA A 27 -1.99 24.16 4.23
C ALA A 27 -1.27 23.92 2.89
N ALA A 28 -0.69 24.96 2.29
CA ALA A 28 0.03 24.84 1.02
C ALA A 28 1.24 23.89 1.11
N VAL A 29 2.03 23.99 2.18
CA VAL A 29 3.20 23.11 2.40
C VAL A 29 2.77 21.65 2.59
N VAL A 30 1.71 21.42 3.37
CA VAL A 30 1.18 20.08 3.63
C VAL A 30 0.72 19.40 2.34
N LEU A 31 0.01 20.12 1.46
CA LEU A 31 -0.50 19.57 0.20
C LEU A 31 0.60 19.05 -0.71
N ILE A 32 1.74 19.76 -0.80
CA ILE A 32 2.88 19.32 -1.63
C ILE A 32 3.48 18.01 -1.07
N SER A 33 3.56 17.87 0.26
CA SER A 33 4.14 16.68 0.90
C SER A 33 3.25 15.43 0.83
N LEU A 34 1.93 15.59 0.79
CA LEU A 34 0.98 14.46 0.87
C LEU A 34 1.00 13.56 -0.37
N GLY A 35 1.33 14.11 -1.54
CA GLY A 35 1.38 13.34 -2.79
C GLY A 35 2.41 12.21 -2.73
N SER A 36 3.66 12.53 -2.37
CA SER A 36 4.75 11.55 -2.27
C SER A 36 4.55 10.56 -1.13
N GLN A 37 3.97 10.99 -0.01
CA GLN A 37 3.70 10.11 1.14
C GLN A 37 2.63 9.06 0.84
N ARG A 38 1.57 9.45 0.11
CA ARG A 38 0.55 8.48 -0.35
C ARG A 38 1.14 7.45 -1.30
N GLU A 39 2.05 7.87 -2.18
CA GLU A 39 2.73 6.94 -3.09
C GLU A 39 3.63 5.95 -2.35
N ARG A 40 4.41 6.43 -1.37
CA ARG A 40 5.22 5.55 -0.49
C ARG A 40 4.37 4.57 0.32
N ALA A 41 3.24 5.03 0.86
CA ALA A 41 2.30 4.18 1.58
C ALA A 41 1.75 3.04 0.69
N ARG A 42 1.42 3.33 -0.57
CA ARG A 42 0.96 2.32 -1.54
C ARG A 42 2.03 1.27 -1.85
N LYS A 43 3.28 1.71 -2.06
CA LYS A 43 4.42 0.80 -2.27
C LYS A 43 4.74 -0.04 -1.04
N THR A 44 4.55 0.51 0.15
CA THR A 44 4.69 -0.21 1.42
C THR A 44 3.61 -1.28 1.58
N ALA A 45 2.35 -0.96 1.25
CA ALA A 45 1.25 -1.92 1.23
C ALA A 45 1.50 -3.06 0.23
N PHE A 46 2.00 -2.72 -0.96
CA PHE A 46 2.43 -3.70 -1.96
C PHE A 46 3.53 -4.63 -1.45
N LYS A 47 4.60 -4.07 -0.85
CA LYS A 47 5.68 -4.85 -0.22
C LYS A 47 5.14 -5.81 0.83
N GLN A 48 4.27 -5.33 1.71
CA GLN A 48 3.66 -6.12 2.78
C GLN A 48 2.79 -7.25 2.21
N GLY A 49 1.95 -6.95 1.22
CA GLY A 49 1.12 -7.94 0.55
C GLY A 49 1.93 -9.03 -0.14
N MET A 50 3.02 -8.67 -0.83
CA MET A 50 3.92 -9.65 -1.44
C MET A 50 4.66 -10.49 -0.38
N ALA A 51 5.16 -9.85 0.67
CA ALA A 51 5.86 -10.55 1.76
C ALA A 51 4.95 -11.53 2.50
N SER A 52 3.67 -11.19 2.71
CA SER A 52 2.70 -12.08 3.38
C SER A 52 2.39 -13.35 2.60
N LEU A 53 2.64 -13.36 1.29
CA LEU A 53 2.39 -14.52 0.44
C LEU A 53 3.51 -15.56 0.47
N SER A 54 4.71 -15.21 0.93
CA SER A 54 5.87 -16.12 0.90
C SER A 54 5.61 -17.46 1.60
N ALA A 55 5.02 -17.42 2.80
CA ALA A 55 4.70 -18.61 3.59
C ALA A 55 3.57 -19.48 2.99
N PRO A 56 2.38 -18.95 2.65
CA PRO A 56 1.33 -19.79 2.07
C PRO A 56 1.71 -20.34 0.70
N LEU A 57 2.48 -19.61 -0.11
CA LEU A 57 2.95 -20.11 -1.40
C LEU A 57 3.94 -21.28 -1.25
N SER A 58 4.85 -21.24 -0.26
CA SER A 58 5.72 -22.38 0.02
C SER A 58 4.93 -23.59 0.52
N ILE A 59 4.00 -23.39 1.46
CA ILE A 59 3.15 -24.47 2.00
C ILE A 59 2.30 -25.12 0.90
N CYS A 60 1.70 -24.33 0.01
CA CYS A 60 0.93 -24.84 -1.11
C CYS A 60 1.78 -25.77 -2.00
N ARG A 61 3.00 -25.35 -2.35
CA ARG A 61 3.92 -26.14 -3.19
C ARG A 61 4.47 -27.37 -2.47
N ASP A 62 4.77 -27.26 -1.17
CA ASP A 62 5.25 -28.37 -0.35
C ASP A 62 4.20 -29.50 -0.22
N GLN A 63 2.91 -29.16 -0.29
CA GLN A 63 1.79 -30.12 -0.28
C GLN A 63 1.41 -30.63 -1.69
N GLY A 64 2.14 -30.21 -2.73
CA GLY A 64 1.89 -30.62 -4.11
C GLY A 64 0.75 -29.87 -4.80
N GLY A 65 0.28 -28.76 -4.22
CA GLY A 65 -0.68 -27.85 -4.85
C GLY A 65 -0.04 -26.98 -5.93
N ASP A 66 -0.89 -26.39 -6.78
CA ASP A 66 -0.50 -25.38 -7.75
C ASP A 66 -0.83 -23.97 -7.24
N ILE A 67 0.07 -23.02 -7.50
CA ILE A 67 -0.19 -21.61 -7.23
C ILE A 67 -1.17 -21.11 -8.30
N THR A 68 -2.28 -20.52 -7.86
CA THR A 68 -3.33 -20.02 -8.77
C THR A 68 -2.89 -18.74 -9.47
N ALA A 69 -3.51 -18.44 -10.61
CA ALA A 69 -3.41 -17.11 -11.20
C ALA A 69 -3.98 -16.07 -10.24
N TYR A 70 -3.43 -14.85 -10.28
CA TYR A 70 -3.93 -13.75 -9.46
C TYR A 70 -5.42 -13.51 -9.69
N ALA A 71 -6.18 -13.60 -8.61
CA ALA A 71 -7.55 -13.13 -8.53
C ALA A 71 -7.73 -12.52 -7.14
N GLU A 72 -8.08 -11.24 -7.08
CA GLU A 72 -8.23 -10.49 -5.83
C GLU A 72 -9.18 -11.21 -4.86
N ASN A 73 -8.75 -11.38 -3.61
CA ASN A 73 -9.52 -12.07 -2.56
C ASN A 73 -9.93 -13.50 -2.94
N GLN A 74 -9.09 -14.20 -3.71
CA GLN A 74 -9.22 -15.62 -3.99
C GLN A 74 -7.98 -16.37 -3.52
N SER A 75 -8.15 -17.65 -3.21
CA SER A 75 -7.07 -18.53 -2.72
C SER A 75 -5.85 -18.49 -3.64
N VAL A 76 -4.67 -18.39 -3.03
CA VAL A 76 -3.37 -18.43 -3.72
C VAL A 76 -2.98 -19.84 -4.15
N CYS A 77 -3.67 -20.86 -3.61
CA CYS A 77 -3.42 -22.27 -3.87
C CYS A 77 -4.63 -22.93 -4.54
N SER A 78 -4.36 -23.90 -5.41
CA SER A 78 -5.38 -24.69 -6.11
C SER A 78 -6.28 -25.47 -5.16
N ASP A 79 -5.72 -25.90 -4.02
CA ASP A 79 -6.47 -26.53 -2.94
C ASP A 79 -6.42 -25.64 -1.68
N PRO A 80 -7.53 -24.98 -1.30
CA PRO A 80 -7.58 -24.15 -0.11
C PRO A 80 -7.47 -24.93 1.20
N ALA A 81 -7.57 -26.27 1.18
CA ALA A 81 -7.31 -27.09 2.37
C ALA A 81 -5.85 -27.03 2.81
N TYR A 82 -4.91 -26.80 1.88
CA TYR A 82 -3.48 -26.73 2.17
C TYR A 82 -3.08 -25.42 2.86
N VAL A 83 -3.78 -24.33 2.51
CA VAL A 83 -3.55 -22.98 3.03
C VAL A 83 -4.87 -22.24 3.26
N PRO A 84 -5.56 -22.50 4.38
CA PRO A 84 -6.85 -21.88 4.65
C PRO A 84 -6.71 -20.36 4.85
N ASN A 85 -7.57 -19.59 4.17
CA ASN A 85 -7.62 -18.13 4.19
C ASN A 85 -6.35 -17.43 3.67
N ALA A 86 -5.56 -18.12 2.84
CA ALA A 86 -4.44 -17.50 2.13
C ALA A 86 -4.91 -16.97 0.76
N ASP A 87 -5.44 -15.77 0.75
CA ASP A 87 -5.94 -15.14 -0.46
C ASP A 87 -4.96 -14.13 -1.06
N TRP A 88 -5.04 -13.92 -2.37
CA TRP A 88 -4.32 -12.85 -3.05
C TRP A 88 -4.78 -11.49 -2.50
N PRO A 89 -3.88 -10.67 -1.96
CA PRO A 89 -4.24 -9.37 -1.44
C PRO A 89 -4.59 -8.42 -2.60
N PRO A 90 -5.39 -7.37 -2.33
CA PRO A 90 -5.71 -6.37 -3.33
C PRO A 90 -4.46 -5.54 -3.66
N PHE A 91 -3.89 -5.76 -4.85
CA PHE A 91 -2.78 -4.92 -5.35
C PHE A 91 -3.26 -3.68 -6.11
N LYS A 92 -4.52 -3.28 -5.88
CA LYS A 92 -5.26 -2.25 -6.62
C LYS A 92 -4.66 -0.84 -6.51
N ASP A 93 -3.84 -0.60 -5.49
CA ASP A 93 -3.36 0.74 -5.15
C ASP A 93 -2.01 1.12 -5.78
N CYS A 94 -1.49 0.31 -6.68
CA CYS A 94 -0.16 0.51 -7.24
C CYS A 94 -0.02 1.61 -8.30
N GLY A 95 -1.07 2.32 -8.74
CA GLY A 95 -0.98 3.42 -9.72
C GLY A 95 -2.16 3.52 -10.70
N THR A 96 -2.09 4.44 -11.68
CA THR A 96 -3.12 4.69 -12.72
C THR A 96 -2.93 3.82 -13.96
N ALA A 97 -3.08 2.50 -13.81
CA ALA A 97 -3.27 1.51 -14.88
C ALA A 97 -3.69 0.21 -14.17
N PRO A 98 -4.44 -0.71 -14.82
CA PRO A 98 -5.15 -1.77 -14.11
C PRO A 98 -4.17 -2.65 -13.33
N ALA A 99 -4.69 -3.27 -12.26
CA ALA A 99 -4.02 -4.19 -11.33
C ALA A 99 -2.74 -4.84 -11.88
N PRO A 100 -1.66 -4.97 -11.07
CA PRO A 100 -0.32 -5.33 -11.54
C PRO A 100 -0.35 -6.44 -12.59
N THR A 101 -0.02 -6.08 -13.83
CA THR A 101 0.06 -6.96 -14.98
C THR A 101 1.45 -7.62 -15.05
N PRO A 102 1.56 -8.95 -15.13
CA PRO A 102 0.81 -10.00 -14.45
C PRO A 102 1.60 -10.54 -13.23
N ILE A 103 0.90 -11.20 -12.31
CA ILE A 103 1.56 -12.19 -11.45
C ILE A 103 1.98 -13.36 -12.33
N VAL A 104 3.27 -13.41 -12.68
CA VAL A 104 3.83 -14.56 -13.40
C VAL A 104 4.19 -15.61 -12.37
N VAL A 105 3.51 -16.75 -12.45
CA VAL A 105 3.86 -17.97 -11.72
C VAL A 105 4.68 -18.84 -12.68
N LEU A 106 5.97 -19.00 -12.40
CA LEU A 106 6.81 -19.96 -13.12
C LEU A 106 7.28 -21.03 -12.16
N GLY A 107 7.25 -22.28 -12.63
CA GLY A 107 7.94 -23.39 -12.01
C GLY A 107 7.04 -24.48 -11.43
N ASN A 108 7.66 -25.38 -10.68
CA ASN A 108 7.14 -26.65 -10.19
C ASN A 108 7.14 -26.68 -8.64
N SER A 109 6.97 -27.87 -8.04
CA SER A 109 7.02 -28.06 -6.58
C SER A 109 8.33 -27.55 -5.95
N ASP A 110 9.45 -27.71 -6.65
CA ASP A 110 10.78 -27.51 -6.09
C ASP A 110 11.35 -26.11 -6.41
N SER A 111 10.76 -25.41 -7.37
CA SER A 111 11.13 -24.06 -7.74
C SER A 111 9.90 -23.31 -8.20
N TRP A 112 9.50 -22.27 -7.47
CA TRP A 112 8.39 -21.41 -7.87
C TRP A 112 8.82 -19.95 -7.76
N THR A 113 8.32 -19.11 -8.68
CA THR A 113 8.51 -17.67 -8.62
C THR A 113 7.20 -16.96 -8.86
N VAL A 114 6.89 -15.99 -8.00
CA VAL A 114 5.76 -15.06 -8.11
C VAL A 114 6.33 -13.66 -8.27
N SER A 115 6.12 -13.03 -9.42
CA SER A 115 6.58 -11.65 -9.67
C SER A 115 5.42 -10.68 -9.81
N ALA A 116 5.52 -9.50 -9.20
CA ALA A 116 4.55 -8.42 -9.39
C ALA A 116 5.27 -7.06 -9.46
N SER A 117 4.66 -6.08 -10.11
CA SER A 117 5.21 -4.73 -10.27
C SER A 117 4.21 -3.66 -9.87
N CYS A 118 4.66 -2.68 -9.09
CA CYS A 118 3.88 -1.56 -8.59
C CYS A 118 4.39 -0.26 -9.23
N ALA A 119 3.65 0.28 -10.21
CA ALA A 119 4.09 1.43 -11.02
C ALA A 119 3.48 2.76 -10.54
N GLY A 120 4.27 3.59 -9.87
CA GLY A 120 3.87 4.92 -9.43
C GLY A 120 4.45 6.07 -10.26
N SER A 121 3.96 7.28 -10.04
CA SER A 121 4.46 8.54 -10.64
C SER A 121 5.94 8.82 -10.35
N ALA A 122 6.45 8.33 -9.21
CA ALA A 122 7.84 8.41 -8.80
C ALA A 122 8.66 7.17 -9.20
N GLY A 123 8.13 6.24 -9.99
CA GLY A 123 8.84 5.06 -10.51
C GLY A 123 8.26 3.71 -10.07
N GLN A 124 8.81 2.64 -10.64
CA GLN A 124 8.33 1.26 -10.48
C GLN A 124 9.02 0.54 -9.30
N CYS A 125 8.24 -0.24 -8.56
CA CYS A 125 8.70 -1.15 -7.51
C CYS A 125 8.35 -2.59 -7.90
N ASP A 126 9.35 -3.43 -8.09
CA ASP A 126 9.19 -4.82 -8.48
C ASP A 126 9.40 -5.74 -7.29
N ALA A 127 8.62 -6.80 -7.21
CA ALA A 127 8.73 -7.84 -6.22
C ALA A 127 8.84 -9.20 -6.91
N VAL A 128 9.80 -10.01 -6.48
CA VAL A 128 9.95 -11.41 -6.90
C VAL A 128 10.05 -12.28 -5.65
N CYS A 129 9.05 -13.13 -5.45
CA CYS A 129 8.98 -14.07 -4.34
C CYS A 129 9.20 -15.49 -4.81
N ASN A 130 9.96 -16.26 -4.06
CA ASN A 130 10.18 -17.69 -4.26
C ASN A 130 10.30 -18.40 -2.91
N SER A 131 10.70 -19.67 -2.92
CA SER A 131 10.92 -20.47 -1.70
C SER A 131 11.94 -19.90 -0.72
N ALA A 132 12.84 -19.00 -1.15
CA ALA A 132 13.80 -18.32 -0.29
C ALA A 132 13.28 -16.97 0.26
N GLY A 133 12.07 -16.55 -0.13
CA GLY A 133 11.44 -15.30 0.29
C GLY A 133 11.28 -14.30 -0.86
N CYS A 134 10.95 -13.06 -0.49
CA CYS A 134 10.68 -11.97 -1.45
C CYS A 134 11.86 -11.02 -1.58
N LYS A 135 12.28 -10.76 -2.82
CA LYS A 135 13.22 -9.70 -3.17
C LYS A 135 12.47 -8.55 -3.81
N PHE A 136 12.87 -7.34 -3.46
CA PHE A 136 12.29 -6.11 -3.99
C PHE A 136 13.36 -5.32 -4.75
N SER A 137 13.01 -4.75 -5.89
CA SER A 137 13.92 -3.94 -6.73
C SER A 137 13.23 -2.71 -7.30
N GLY A 138 14.02 -1.71 -7.68
CA GLY A 138 13.49 -0.43 -8.16
C GLY A 138 13.18 0.55 -7.02
N MET A 139 12.24 1.46 -7.26
CA MET A 139 11.90 2.56 -6.36
C MET A 139 10.82 2.10 -5.39
N CYS A 140 11.26 1.26 -4.45
CA CYS A 140 10.43 0.53 -3.51
C CYS A 140 10.34 1.18 -2.11
N ASP A 141 11.15 2.21 -1.84
CA ASP A 141 11.29 2.88 -0.54
C ASP A 141 10.33 4.07 -0.30
#